data_AF-A0A954GKA3-F1
#
_entry.id   AF-A0A954GKA3-F1
#
_cell.length_a   1.000
_cell.length_b   1.000
_cell.length_c   1.000
_cell.angle_alpha   90.00
_cell.angle_beta   90.00
_cell.angle_gamma   90.00
#
_symmetry.space_group_name_H-M   'P 1'
#
loop_
_entity.id
_entity.type
_entity.pdbx_description
1 polymer ?
#
loop_
_entity_poly.entity_id
_entity_poly.type
_entity_poly.pdbx_seq_one_letter_code
_entity_poly.pdbx_strand_id
1 'polypeptide(L)'
;MATTRTKKTDSTNDTNTTTNATDYAGLGSKAEAIRKAHVDHPDWTQKRIAIELTKVGVDVTAGRVSAVLRGPSNDSGKVDVETIKRASTFAAEFKDIGTALHAIDQVGRFIDACGSSTKAKTALETYQAVAAAMQ
;
A
#
# COMPACT_ATOMS: atom_id res chain seq x y z
N MET A 1 49.05 -13.62 -13.34
CA MET A 1 48.12 -12.52 -13.67
C MET A 1 46.72 -12.95 -13.25
N ALA A 2 46.06 -12.10 -12.43
CA ALA A 2 44.63 -11.91 -12.14
C ALA A 2 43.71 -13.16 -12.00
N THR A 3 43.08 -13.50 -10.86
CA THR A 3 42.12 -12.82 -9.94
C THR A 3 40.70 -13.43 -10.06
N THR A 4 40.34 -14.24 -9.04
CA THR A 4 39.04 -14.47 -8.34
C THR A 4 37.69 -14.53 -9.07
N ARG A 5 36.81 -15.47 -8.66
CA ARG A 5 35.52 -15.13 -7.98
C ARG A 5 34.84 -16.32 -7.27
N THR A 6 34.38 -16.02 -6.06
CA THR A 6 33.61 -16.79 -5.06
C THR A 6 32.14 -17.04 -5.43
N LYS A 7 31.56 -18.16 -4.94
CA LYS A 7 30.19 -18.28 -4.39
C LYS A 7 30.02 -19.67 -3.76
N LYS A 8 30.08 -19.81 -2.43
CA LYS A 8 29.04 -19.57 -1.42
C LYS A 8 28.48 -20.91 -0.94
N THR A 9 29.12 -21.44 0.10
CA THR A 9 28.51 -22.32 1.10
C THR A 9 27.47 -21.54 1.89
N ASP A 10 26.24 -22.00 1.91
CA ASP A 10 25.22 -21.79 2.95
C ASP A 10 24.49 -23.15 2.98
N SER A 11 24.78 -24.09 3.89
CA SER A 11 24.48 -24.12 5.33
C SER A 11 23.06 -23.65 5.68
N THR A 12 22.43 -24.48 6.53
CA THR A 12 21.19 -24.30 7.30
C THR A 12 19.88 -24.40 6.47
N ASN A 13 18.86 -25.14 6.90
CA ASN A 13 18.52 -25.52 8.26
C ASN A 13 17.59 -26.75 8.26
N ASP A 14 17.88 -27.68 9.17
CA ASP A 14 16.92 -28.62 9.71
C ASP A 14 15.67 -27.87 10.19
N THR A 15 14.49 -28.39 9.86
CA THR A 15 13.31 -28.38 10.72
C THR A 15 12.25 -29.27 10.09
N ASN A 16 12.46 -30.57 10.26
CA ASN A 16 11.37 -31.52 10.28
C ASN A 16 10.48 -31.15 11.49
N THR A 17 9.48 -30.30 11.26
CA THR A 17 8.51 -29.93 12.30
C THR A 17 7.17 -30.50 11.88
N THR A 18 6.88 -31.67 12.44
CA THR A 18 5.52 -32.17 12.66
C THR A 18 4.73 -31.09 13.41
N THR A 19 4.09 -30.15 12.69
CA THR A 19 3.19 -29.18 13.31
C THR A 19 1.87 -29.87 13.58
N ASN A 20 1.65 -30.16 14.85
CA ASN A 20 0.39 -30.70 15.31
C ASN A 20 -0.70 -29.64 15.09
N ALA A 21 -1.88 -30.10 14.69
CA ALA A 21 -3.04 -29.26 14.38
C ALA A 21 -3.39 -28.26 15.50
N THR A 22 -2.96 -28.50 16.73
CA THR A 22 -3.09 -27.62 17.91
C THR A 22 -2.28 -26.31 17.86
N ASP A 23 -1.25 -26.22 17.01
CA ASP A 23 -0.32 -25.08 17.03
C ASP A 23 -0.96 -23.79 16.50
N TYR A 24 -2.03 -23.92 15.70
CA TYR A 24 -2.69 -22.78 15.06
C TYR A 24 -3.68 -22.06 15.98
N ALA A 25 -4.29 -22.77 16.94
CA ALA A 25 -5.29 -22.23 17.85
C ALA A 25 -4.69 -21.35 18.96
N GLY A 26 -3.40 -21.54 19.26
CA GLY A 26 -2.65 -20.76 20.25
C GLY A 26 -2.00 -19.49 19.70
N LEU A 27 -2.06 -19.25 18.39
CA LEU A 27 -1.51 -18.03 17.79
C LEU A 27 -2.45 -16.87 18.10
N GLY A 28 -1.92 -15.81 18.69
CA GLY A 28 -2.67 -14.66 19.23
C GLY A 28 -3.57 -13.93 18.21
N SER A 29 -3.55 -14.30 16.93
CA SER A 29 -4.52 -13.85 15.94
C SER A 29 -4.85 -14.90 14.87
N LYS A 30 -6.12 -14.90 14.42
CA LYS A 30 -6.58 -15.73 13.28
C LYS A 30 -5.77 -15.48 12.00
N ALA A 31 -5.26 -14.27 11.81
CA ALA A 31 -4.44 -13.91 10.64
C ALA A 31 -3.05 -14.57 10.68
N GLU A 32 -2.49 -14.73 11.87
CA GLU A 32 -1.21 -15.42 12.06
C GLU A 32 -1.35 -16.92 11.84
N ALA A 33 -2.44 -17.53 12.31
CA ALA A 33 -2.79 -18.91 12.00
C ALA A 33 -2.90 -19.16 10.48
N ILE A 34 -3.55 -18.23 9.75
CA ILE A 34 -3.64 -18.30 8.29
C ILE A 34 -2.26 -18.23 7.62
N ARG A 35 -1.42 -17.28 8.03
CA ARG A 35 -0.07 -17.13 7.45
C ARG A 35 0.80 -18.35 7.74
N LYS A 36 0.76 -18.86 8.97
CA LYS A 36 1.51 -20.06 9.36
C LYS A 36 1.06 -21.28 8.56
N ALA A 37 -0.25 -21.52 8.45
CA ALA A 37 -0.79 -22.64 7.67
C ALA A 37 -0.41 -22.56 6.18
N HIS A 38 -0.31 -21.34 5.62
CA HIS A 38 0.15 -21.17 4.24
C HIS A 38 1.65 -21.42 4.05
N VAL A 39 2.48 -21.10 5.06
CA VAL A 39 3.93 -21.38 5.05
C VAL A 39 4.20 -22.87 5.24
N ASP A 40 3.52 -23.48 6.21
CA ASP A 40 3.70 -24.90 6.55
C ASP A 40 3.14 -25.81 5.43
N HIS A 41 2.14 -25.33 4.67
CA HIS A 41 1.52 -26.06 3.55
C HIS A 41 1.31 -25.15 2.32
N PRO A 42 2.37 -24.89 1.52
CA PRO A 42 2.28 -24.01 0.35
C PRO A 42 1.37 -24.58 -0.75
N ASP A 43 1.17 -25.90 -0.77
CA ASP A 43 0.33 -26.60 -1.75
C ASP A 43 -1.17 -26.49 -1.44
N TRP A 44 -1.53 -25.97 -0.27
CA TRP A 44 -2.94 -25.87 0.12
C TRP A 44 -3.61 -24.66 -0.51
N THR A 45 -4.77 -24.92 -1.12
CA THR A 45 -5.64 -23.84 -1.59
C THR A 45 -6.24 -23.07 -0.41
N GLN A 46 -6.62 -21.82 -0.64
CA GLN A 46 -7.23 -20.95 0.39
C GLN A 46 -8.46 -21.59 1.06
N LYS A 47 -9.24 -22.36 0.29
CA LYS A 47 -10.41 -23.11 0.79
C LYS A 47 -9.99 -24.25 1.72
N ARG A 48 -8.91 -24.95 1.39
CA ARG A 48 -8.37 -26.03 2.22
C ARG A 48 -7.79 -25.51 3.53
N ILE A 49 -7.04 -24.41 3.48
CA ILE A 49 -6.53 -23.72 4.68
C ILE A 49 -7.68 -23.36 5.63
N ALA A 50 -8.78 -22.79 5.11
CA ALA A 50 -9.94 -22.44 5.93
C ALA A 50 -10.58 -23.66 6.62
N ILE A 51 -10.72 -24.78 5.89
CA ILE A 51 -11.28 -26.03 6.43
C ILE A 51 -10.40 -26.58 7.54
N GLU A 52 -9.09 -26.67 7.32
CA GLU A 52 -8.16 -27.23 8.31
C GLU A 52 -8.04 -26.33 9.54
N LEU A 53 -8.03 -25.01 9.38
CA LEU A 53 -8.05 -24.06 10.49
C LEU A 53 -9.35 -24.15 11.31
N THR A 54 -10.49 -24.37 10.65
CA THR A 54 -11.78 -24.52 11.34
C THR A 54 -11.82 -25.81 12.17
N LYS A 55 -11.24 -26.92 11.68
CA LYS A 55 -11.15 -28.18 12.43
C LYS A 55 -10.37 -28.04 13.74
N VAL A 56 -9.41 -27.13 13.78
CA VAL A 56 -8.56 -26.88 14.97
C VAL A 56 -9.10 -25.74 15.85
N GLY A 57 -10.34 -25.30 15.61
CA GLY A 57 -11.01 -24.28 16.42
C GLY A 57 -10.75 -22.83 15.98
N VAL A 58 -10.01 -22.61 14.89
CA VAL A 58 -9.79 -21.29 14.30
C VAL A 58 -10.82 -21.05 13.21
N ASP A 59 -11.99 -20.52 13.61
CA ASP A 59 -13.07 -20.20 12.66
C ASP A 59 -12.68 -19.07 11.69
N VAL A 60 -12.41 -19.42 10.45
CA VAL A 60 -12.04 -18.52 9.35
C VAL A 60 -12.70 -18.93 8.04
N THR A 61 -13.15 -17.94 7.27
CA THR A 61 -13.70 -18.17 5.93
C THR A 61 -12.60 -18.13 4.87
N ALA A 62 -12.83 -18.77 3.72
CA ALA A 62 -11.90 -18.68 2.58
C ALA A 62 -11.67 -17.22 2.11
N GLY A 63 -12.69 -16.37 2.23
CA GLY A 63 -12.56 -14.93 1.95
C GLY A 63 -11.60 -14.23 2.91
N ARG A 64 -11.63 -14.59 4.21
CA ARG A 64 -10.67 -14.08 5.20
C ARG A 64 -9.26 -14.57 4.92
N VAL A 65 -9.09 -15.82 4.52
CA VAL A 65 -7.79 -16.37 4.08
C VAL A 65 -7.25 -15.56 2.91
N SER A 66 -8.07 -15.32 1.88
CA SER A 66 -7.66 -14.51 0.72
C SER A 66 -7.24 -13.10 1.12
N ALA A 67 -8.01 -12.42 1.99
CA ALA A 67 -7.70 -11.06 2.42
C ALA A 67 -6.39 -10.98 3.22
N VAL A 68 -6.10 -11.97 4.07
CA VAL A 68 -4.86 -12.03 4.84
C VAL A 68 -3.66 -12.32 3.94
N LEU A 69 -3.80 -13.23 2.97
CA LEU A 69 -2.71 -13.60 2.05
C LEU A 69 -2.44 -12.55 0.97
N ARG A 70 -3.47 -11.84 0.50
CA ARG A 70 -3.30 -10.70 -0.42
C ARG A 70 -2.61 -9.52 0.26
N GLY A 71 -2.64 -9.46 1.59
CA GLY A 71 -2.20 -8.30 2.36
C GLY A 71 -3.16 -7.11 2.19
N PRO A 72 -3.00 -6.05 2.99
CA PRO A 72 -3.62 -4.77 2.65
C PRO A 72 -3.11 -4.37 1.26
N SER A 73 -4.01 -4.04 0.34
CA SER A 73 -3.60 -3.37 -0.89
C SER A 73 -2.71 -2.19 -0.49
N ASN A 74 -1.44 -2.22 -0.88
CA ASN A 74 -0.42 -1.23 -0.48
C ASN A 74 -0.74 0.21 -0.93
N ASP A 75 -1.93 0.43 -1.47
CA ASP A 75 -2.41 1.65 -2.10
C ASP A 75 -3.45 2.39 -1.26
N SER A 76 -4.00 1.80 -0.19
CA SER A 76 -5.11 2.41 0.57
C SER A 76 -4.77 2.81 2.01
N GLY A 77 -3.49 2.86 2.40
CA GLY A 77 -3.13 3.05 3.81
C GLY A 77 -1.84 3.80 4.11
N LYS A 78 -1.07 4.21 3.10
CA LYS A 78 0.05 5.12 3.34
C LYS A 78 -0.49 6.53 3.34
N VAL A 79 -0.56 7.13 4.52
CA VAL A 79 -0.74 8.58 4.67
C VAL A 79 0.35 9.23 3.81
N ASP A 80 -0.06 9.92 2.75
CA ASP A 80 0.87 10.65 1.90
C ASP A 80 1.36 11.90 2.65
N VAL A 81 2.40 11.69 3.47
CA VAL A 81 3.00 12.72 4.31
C VAL A 81 3.52 13.89 3.46
N GLU A 82 3.96 13.62 2.22
CA GLU A 82 4.45 14.65 1.32
C GLU A 82 3.31 15.54 0.83
N THR A 83 2.19 14.93 0.42
CA THR A 83 0.98 15.68 0.06
C THR A 83 0.43 16.48 1.24
N ILE A 84 0.45 15.93 2.46
CA ILE A 84 0.03 16.66 3.67
C ILE A 84 0.94 17.85 3.95
N LYS A 85 2.26 17.69 3.83
CA LYS A 85 3.21 18.80 3.99
C LYS A 85 2.95 19.89 2.96
N ARG A 86 2.75 19.53 1.69
CA ARG A 86 2.42 20.49 0.62
C ARG A 86 1.11 21.23 0.90
N ALA A 87 0.06 20.51 1.32
CA ALA A 87 -1.21 21.12 1.70
C ALA A 87 -1.06 22.05 2.91
N SER A 88 -0.25 21.66 3.90
CA SER A 88 0.05 22.49 5.07
C SER A 88 0.83 23.75 4.70
N THR A 89 1.83 23.66 3.81
CA THR A 89 2.58 24.83 3.33
C THR A 89 1.67 25.75 2.53
N PHE A 90 0.86 25.20 1.62
CA PHE A 90 -0.13 25.97 0.88
C PHE A 90 -1.06 26.71 1.84
N ALA A 91 -1.65 26.01 2.81
CA ALA A 91 -2.53 26.64 3.79
C ALA A 91 -1.82 27.73 4.61
N ALA A 92 -0.52 27.58 4.90
CA ALA A 92 0.27 28.57 5.63
C ALA A 92 0.61 29.83 4.81
N GLU A 93 0.65 29.75 3.48
CA GLU A 93 0.78 30.93 2.61
C GLU A 93 -0.45 31.84 2.69
N PHE A 94 -1.61 31.27 3.01
CA PHE A 94 -2.82 32.03 3.30
C PHE A 94 -2.92 32.34 4.80
N LYS A 95 -3.29 33.57 5.13
CA LYS A 95 -3.47 34.01 6.54
C LYS A 95 -4.64 33.31 7.24
N ASP A 96 -5.55 32.73 6.48
CA ASP A 96 -6.78 32.11 6.94
C ASP A 96 -7.17 30.90 6.06
N ILE A 97 -7.72 29.86 6.69
CA ILE A 97 -8.11 28.61 6.04
C ILE A 97 -9.24 28.85 5.02
N GLY A 98 -10.18 29.76 5.30
CA GLY A 98 -11.26 30.11 4.38
C GLY A 98 -10.74 30.70 3.07
N THR A 99 -9.67 31.50 3.14
CA THR A 99 -9.02 32.04 1.94
C THR A 99 -8.31 30.94 1.14
N ALA A 100 -7.64 30.00 1.81
CA ALA A 100 -7.02 28.85 1.16
C ALA A 100 -8.06 27.97 0.45
N LEU A 101 -9.20 27.71 1.09
CA LEU A 101 -10.31 26.96 0.51
C LEU A 101 -10.90 27.68 -0.71
N HIS A 102 -11.08 29.00 -0.63
CA HIS A 102 -11.54 29.78 -1.77
C HIS A 102 -10.57 29.68 -2.95
N ALA A 103 -9.26 29.73 -2.71
CA ALA A 103 -8.26 29.58 -3.77
C ALA A 103 -8.34 28.19 -4.42
N ILE A 104 -8.53 27.12 -3.63
CA ILE A 104 -8.75 25.76 -4.15
C ILE A 104 -10.00 25.70 -5.04
N ASP A 105 -11.11 26.32 -4.61
CA ASP A 105 -12.35 26.36 -5.40
C ASP A 105 -12.17 27.11 -6.73
N GLN A 106 -11.40 28.21 -6.74
CA GLN A 106 -11.11 28.95 -7.97
C GLN A 106 -10.29 28.10 -8.95
N VAL A 107 -9.29 27.37 -8.46
CA VAL A 107 -8.51 26.43 -9.28
C VAL A 107 -9.39 25.31 -9.80
N GLY A 108 -10.28 24.76 -8.97
CA GLY A 108 -11.25 23.75 -9.39
C GLY A 108 -12.14 24.23 -10.55
N ARG A 109 -12.75 25.41 -10.40
CA ARG A 109 -13.56 26.04 -11.45
C ARG A 109 -12.79 26.30 -12.73
N PHE A 110 -11.51 26.68 -12.63
CA PHE A 110 -10.64 26.85 -13.79
C PHE A 110 -10.39 25.52 -14.50
N ILE A 111 -10.09 24.45 -13.74
CA ILE A 111 -9.91 23.11 -14.31
C ILE A 111 -11.19 22.63 -15.01
N ASP A 112 -12.35 22.86 -14.40
CA ASP A 112 -13.65 22.52 -14.98
C ASP A 112 -13.92 23.32 -16.26
N ALA A 113 -13.60 24.61 -16.28
CA ALA A 113 -13.72 25.46 -17.46
C ALA A 113 -12.78 25.00 -18.60
N CYS A 114 -11.59 24.52 -18.27
CA CYS A 114 -10.66 23.91 -19.23
C CYS A 114 -11.10 22.49 -19.67
N GLY A 115 -11.96 21.83 -18.90
CA GLY A 115 -12.49 20.48 -19.14
C GLY A 115 -11.56 19.34 -18.72
N SER A 116 -10.31 19.61 -18.32
CA SER A 116 -9.42 18.65 -17.67
C SER A 116 -8.22 19.34 -17.03
N SER A 117 -7.60 18.67 -16.05
CA SER A 117 -6.38 19.15 -15.38
C SER A 117 -5.20 19.30 -16.36
N THR A 118 -5.08 18.42 -17.36
CA THR A 118 -4.04 18.51 -18.39
C THR A 118 -4.19 19.79 -19.22
N LYS A 119 -5.41 20.11 -19.67
CA LYS A 119 -5.68 21.33 -20.44
C LYS A 119 -5.44 22.59 -19.62
N ALA A 120 -5.87 22.58 -18.36
CA ALA A 120 -5.61 23.66 -17.41
C ALA A 120 -4.11 23.92 -17.21
N LYS A 121 -3.31 22.85 -17.10
CA LYS A 121 -1.84 22.95 -17.01
C LYS A 121 -1.24 23.61 -18.25
N THR A 122 -1.62 23.16 -19.45
CA THR A 122 -1.13 23.75 -20.71
C THR A 122 -1.50 25.24 -20.83
N ALA A 123 -2.71 25.61 -20.38
CA ALA A 123 -3.12 27.02 -20.35
C ALA A 123 -2.23 27.85 -19.41
N LEU A 124 -1.92 27.34 -18.21
CA LEU A 124 -1.02 28.00 -17.25
C LEU A 124 0.41 28.16 -17.81
N GLU A 125 0.96 27.11 -18.43
CA GLU A 125 2.28 27.16 -19.08
C GLU A 125 2.32 28.22 -20.19
N THR A 126 1.22 28.34 -20.96
CA THR A 126 1.08 29.37 -22.00
C THR A 126 1.05 30.77 -21.41
N TYR A 127 0.26 31.00 -20.34
CA TYR A 127 0.22 32.30 -19.66
C TYR A 127 1.59 32.69 -19.09
N GLN A 128 2.33 31.75 -18.53
CA GLN A 128 3.67 32.00 -18.01
C GLN A 128 4.65 32.40 -19.11
N ALA A 129 4.60 31.72 -20.26
CA ALA A 129 5.42 32.06 -21.42
C ALA A 129 5.10 33.45 -21.98
N VAL A 130 3.82 33.81 -22.05
CA VAL A 130 3.39 35.16 -22.50
C VAL A 130 3.83 36.23 -21.51
N ALA A 131 3.67 36.01 -20.22
CA ALA A 131 4.10 36.97 -19.19
C ALA A 131 5.61 37.22 -19.21
N ALA A 132 6.42 36.19 -19.45
CA ALA A 132 7.87 36.32 -19.60
C ALA A 132 8.29 37.07 -20.87
N ALA A 133 7.50 37.01 -21.94
CA ALA A 133 7.77 37.73 -23.19
C ALA A 133 7.38 39.23 -23.13
N MET A 134 6.63 39.64 -22.10
CA MET A 134 6.22 41.03 -21.88
C MET A 134 7.11 41.79 -20.88
N GLN A 135 8.12 41.12 -20.30
CA GLN A 135 9.13 41.70 -19.42
C GLN A 135 10.41 42.01 -20.18
#